data_AF-A0A2V3JDD4-F1
#
_entry.id   AF-A0A2V3JDD4-F1
#
_cell.length_a   1.000
_cell.length_b   1.000
_cell.length_c   1.000
_cell.angle_alpha   90.00
_cell.angle_beta   90.00
_cell.angle_gamma   90.00
#
_symmetry.space_group_name_H-M   'P 1'
#
loop_
_entity.id
_entity.type
_entity.pdbx_description
1 polymer ?
#
loop_
_entity_poly.entity_id
_entity_poly.type
_entity_poly.pdbx_seq_one_letter_code
_entity_poly.pdbx_strand_id
1 'polypeptide(L)'
;MKTKIALIMLSISIALICAISVFFITISPVVADRGVIVPSIYIPVFESEQKAIVAWNGSVETLIISTDVNATENSTALEILPLPSYPRNITMGDLESFNQTQNLIELHAPTTSRYGEDVPGSPGINITFQEKIGAHNITVVEANNAQAFMGWMENFLETVTPQVNP
;
A
#
# COMPACT_ATOMS: atom_id res chain seq x y z
N MET A 1 -51.79 -17.49 17.17
CA MET A 1 -51.37 -16.48 16.18
C MET A 1 -50.07 -15.79 16.57
N LYS A 2 -49.96 -15.23 17.79
CA LYS A 2 -48.75 -14.53 18.30
C LYS A 2 -47.46 -15.38 18.30
N THR A 3 -47.55 -16.65 18.67
CA THR A 3 -46.40 -17.58 18.73
C THR A 3 -45.84 -17.96 17.35
N LYS A 4 -46.72 -18.12 16.33
CA LYS A 4 -46.29 -18.36 14.94
C LYS A 4 -45.56 -17.16 14.35
N ILE A 5 -46.04 -15.95 14.65
CA ILE A 5 -45.40 -14.70 14.20
C ILE A 5 -44.02 -14.55 14.87
N ALA A 6 -43.91 -14.81 16.18
CA ALA A 6 -42.63 -14.75 16.89
C ALA A 6 -41.60 -15.75 16.33
N LEU A 7 -42.04 -16.96 15.96
CA LEU A 7 -41.16 -17.98 15.38
C LEU A 7 -40.64 -17.58 13.99
N ILE A 8 -41.48 -16.95 13.16
CA ILE A 8 -41.11 -16.41 11.84
C ILE A 8 -40.11 -15.26 11.98
N MET A 9 -40.32 -14.35 12.95
CA MET A 9 -39.40 -13.24 13.19
C MET A 9 -38.02 -13.72 13.67
N LEU A 10 -37.99 -14.78 14.48
CA LEU A 10 -36.74 -15.39 14.94
C LEU A 10 -35.96 -16.05 13.80
N SER A 11 -36.63 -16.80 12.92
CA SER A 11 -35.96 -17.44 11.77
C SER A 11 -35.46 -16.42 10.76
N ILE A 12 -36.17 -15.31 10.52
CA ILE A 12 -35.68 -14.20 9.70
C ILE A 12 -34.43 -13.56 10.31
N SER A 13 -34.43 -13.35 11.62
CA SER A 13 -33.29 -12.75 12.32
C SER A 13 -32.03 -13.64 12.22
N ILE A 14 -32.21 -14.96 12.38
CA ILE A 14 -31.10 -15.93 12.22
C ILE A 14 -30.59 -15.92 10.77
N ALA A 15 -31.48 -15.94 9.78
CA ALA A 15 -31.10 -15.90 8.38
C ALA A 15 -30.32 -14.63 8.02
N LEU A 16 -30.73 -13.47 8.57
CA LEU A 16 -30.03 -12.20 8.37
C LEU A 16 -28.62 -12.21 8.99
N ILE A 17 -28.49 -12.73 10.21
CA ILE A 17 -27.18 -12.85 10.88
C ILE A 17 -26.26 -13.80 10.08
N CYS A 18 -26.78 -14.92 9.59
CA CYS A 18 -26.02 -15.84 8.74
C CYS A 18 -25.58 -15.17 7.42
N ALA A 19 -26.47 -14.42 6.76
CA ALA A 19 -26.13 -13.69 5.53
C ALA A 19 -25.05 -12.63 5.76
N ILE A 20 -25.13 -11.89 6.87
CA ILE A 20 -24.12 -10.89 7.26
C ILE A 20 -22.78 -11.57 7.57
N SER A 21 -22.79 -12.69 8.29
CA SER A 21 -21.56 -13.44 8.61
C SER A 21 -20.88 -13.98 7.34
N VAL A 22 -21.66 -14.55 6.41
CA VAL A 22 -21.14 -15.00 5.10
C VAL A 22 -20.56 -13.82 4.31
N PHE A 23 -21.21 -12.66 4.32
CA PHE A 23 -20.69 -11.45 3.66
C PHE A 23 -19.32 -11.04 4.21
N PHE A 24 -19.14 -11.02 5.53
CA PHE A 24 -17.84 -10.69 6.15
C PHE A 24 -16.74 -11.72 5.85
N ILE A 25 -17.08 -13.01 5.69
CA ILE A 25 -16.11 -14.06 5.34
C ILE A 25 -15.67 -13.94 3.87
N THR A 26 -16.51 -13.38 2.99
CA THR A 26 -16.18 -13.22 1.55
C THR A 26 -15.35 -11.98 1.24
N ILE A 27 -15.08 -11.12 2.22
CA ILE A 27 -14.21 -9.96 2.01
C ILE A 27 -12.77 -10.45 2.10
N SER A 28 -12.10 -10.64 0.97
CA SER A 28 -10.66 -10.86 0.97
C SER A 28 -9.98 -9.65 1.64
N PRO A 29 -9.10 -9.85 2.63
CA PRO A 29 -8.25 -8.76 3.08
C PRO A 29 -7.44 -8.27 1.89
N VAL A 30 -7.28 -6.96 1.74
CA VAL A 30 -6.37 -6.39 0.76
C VAL A 30 -5.14 -5.94 1.54
N VAL A 31 -4.04 -6.65 1.33
CA VAL A 31 -2.73 -6.33 1.89
C VAL A 31 -1.89 -5.88 0.71
N ALA A 32 -1.57 -4.59 0.71
CA ALA A 32 -0.87 -3.97 -0.39
C ALA A 32 0.44 -3.42 0.18
N ASP A 33 1.53 -4.12 -0.10
CA ASP A 33 2.89 -3.64 0.15
C ASP A 33 3.34 -2.74 -1.02
N ARG A 34 4.42 -1.99 -0.81
CA ARG A 34 5.09 -1.26 -1.87
C ARG A 34 5.65 -2.22 -2.92
N GLY A 35 5.31 -1.99 -4.18
CA GLY A 35 5.87 -2.73 -5.31
C GLY A 35 7.01 -1.97 -5.98
N VAL A 36 8.04 -2.70 -6.43
CA VAL A 36 9.13 -2.15 -7.26
C VAL A 36 9.09 -2.82 -8.63
N ILE A 37 8.98 -2.03 -9.70
CA ILE A 37 9.01 -2.50 -11.09
C ILE A 37 10.30 -1.99 -11.74
N VAL A 38 11.07 -2.91 -12.29
CA VAL A 38 12.34 -2.60 -12.95
C VAL A 38 12.14 -2.65 -14.47
N PRO A 39 12.34 -1.54 -15.21
CA PRO A 39 12.21 -1.52 -16.67
C PRO A 39 13.29 -2.34 -17.38
N SER A 40 14.49 -2.48 -16.80
CA SER A 40 15.58 -3.28 -17.35
C SER A 40 15.63 -4.67 -16.70
N ILE A 41 15.44 -5.73 -17.50
CA ILE A 41 15.58 -7.11 -17.04
C ILE A 41 17.04 -7.53 -16.75
N TYR A 42 18.00 -6.69 -17.14
CA TYR A 42 19.44 -7.01 -17.03
C TYR A 42 20.09 -6.44 -15.77
N ILE A 43 19.48 -5.41 -15.17
CA ILE A 43 20.01 -4.78 -13.96
C ILE A 43 19.05 -5.13 -12.82
N PRO A 44 19.39 -6.10 -11.97
CA PRO A 44 18.51 -6.47 -10.88
C PRO A 44 18.44 -5.33 -9.85
N VAL A 45 17.23 -5.08 -9.36
CA VAL A 45 16.94 -4.12 -8.29
C VAL A 45 16.30 -4.89 -7.14
N PHE A 46 16.75 -4.63 -5.92
CA PHE A 46 16.28 -5.32 -4.73
C PHE A 46 15.96 -4.31 -3.63
N GLU A 47 14.81 -4.47 -2.98
CA GLU A 47 14.49 -3.79 -1.74
C GLU A 47 15.09 -4.59 -0.58
N SER A 48 16.10 -4.02 0.08
CA SER A 48 16.86 -4.70 1.13
C SER A 48 16.25 -4.47 2.51
N GLU A 49 15.69 -3.27 2.72
CA GLU A 49 15.03 -2.89 3.97
C GLU A 49 13.85 -1.95 3.71
N GLN A 50 12.82 -2.08 4.55
CA GLN A 50 11.70 -1.15 4.63
C GLN A 50 11.41 -0.86 6.10
N LYS A 51 11.25 0.42 6.45
CA LYS A 51 10.90 0.87 7.79
C LYS A 51 9.77 1.88 7.67
N ALA A 52 8.73 1.71 8.49
CA ALA A 52 7.60 2.61 8.53
C ALA A 52 7.28 3.00 9.97
N ILE A 53 6.99 4.29 10.18
CA ILE A 53 6.37 4.82 11.38
C ILE A 53 4.95 5.22 10.99
N VAL A 54 3.96 4.63 11.66
CA VAL A 54 2.55 4.99 11.52
C VAL A 54 2.10 5.65 12.82
N ALA A 55 1.80 6.94 12.75
CA ALA A 55 1.30 7.72 13.88
C ALA A 55 -0.14 8.14 13.63
N TRP A 56 -1.01 7.98 14.64
CA TRP A 56 -2.40 8.41 14.57
C TRP A 56 -2.79 9.19 15.81
N ASN A 57 -3.43 10.35 15.62
CA ASN A 57 -3.87 11.23 16.71
C ASN A 57 -5.39 11.25 16.93
N GLY A 58 -6.14 10.31 16.34
CA GLY A 58 -7.60 10.29 16.39
C GLY A 58 -8.29 10.86 15.15
N SER A 59 -7.59 11.68 14.36
CA SER A 59 -8.15 12.34 13.17
C SER A 59 -7.24 12.25 11.95
N VAL A 60 -5.93 12.33 12.15
CA VAL A 60 -4.91 12.31 11.09
C VAL A 60 -3.99 11.13 11.33
N GLU A 61 -3.78 10.35 10.27
CA GLU A 61 -2.71 9.36 10.18
C GLU A 61 -1.52 9.99 9.46
N THR A 62 -0.32 9.77 10.00
CA THR A 62 0.95 10.16 9.38
C THR A 62 1.80 8.92 9.19
N LEU A 63 2.14 8.65 7.94
CA LEU A 63 3.05 7.58 7.53
C LEU A 63 4.39 8.21 7.17
N ILE A 64 5.45 7.84 7.90
CA ILE A 64 6.83 8.13 7.52
C ILE A 64 7.43 6.80 7.08
N ILE A 65 7.82 6.71 5.82
CA ILE A 65 8.41 5.50 5.24
C ILE A 65 9.86 5.78 4.84
N SER A 66 10.75 4.83 5.12
CA SER A 66 12.13 4.81 4.67
C SER A 66 12.42 3.45 4.07
N THR A 67 13.07 3.44 2.92
CA THR A 67 13.31 2.22 2.17
C THR A 67 14.71 2.20 1.61
N ASP A 68 15.31 1.03 1.54
CA ASP A 68 16.62 0.82 0.94
C ASP A 68 16.47 -0.01 -0.35
N VAL A 69 16.61 0.67 -1.49
CA VAL A 69 16.48 0.07 -2.83
C VAL A 69 17.84 0.12 -3.50
N ASN A 70 18.40 -1.06 -3.75
CA ASN A 70 19.74 -1.23 -4.27
C ASN A 70 19.72 -1.84 -5.67
N ALA A 71 20.66 -1.41 -6.51
CA ALA A 71 20.89 -1.96 -7.85
C ALA A 71 22.40 -2.19 -8.05
N THR A 72 22.77 -3.19 -8.85
CA THR A 72 24.18 -3.46 -9.16
C THR A 72 24.81 -2.38 -10.05
N GLU A 73 23.98 -1.68 -10.81
CA GLU A 73 24.36 -0.59 -11.73
C GLU A 73 23.29 0.51 -11.70
N ASN A 74 23.60 1.69 -12.26
CA ASN A 74 22.61 2.77 -12.38
C ASN A 74 21.38 2.29 -13.16
N SER A 75 20.23 2.31 -12.49
CA SER A 75 18.97 1.84 -13.05
C SER A 75 17.83 2.78 -12.66
N THR A 76 16.72 2.70 -13.38
CA THR A 76 15.46 3.33 -13.01
C THR A 76 14.57 2.25 -12.42
N ALA A 77 13.84 2.56 -11.36
CA ALA A 77 12.80 1.69 -10.82
C ALA A 77 11.53 2.51 -10.64
N LEU A 78 10.39 1.92 -10.96
CA LEU A 78 9.09 2.46 -10.66
C LEU A 78 8.62 1.86 -9.33
N GLU A 79 8.52 2.68 -8.31
CA GLU A 79 8.01 2.29 -7.00
C GLU A 79 6.56 2.70 -6.86
N ILE A 80 5.72 1.78 -6.37
CA ILE A 80 4.28 1.96 -6.23
C ILE A 80 3.92 1.67 -4.78
N LEU A 81 3.46 2.68 -4.04
CA LEU A 81 2.92 2.53 -2.70
C LEU A 81 1.40 2.77 -2.72
N PRO A 82 0.58 1.71 -2.68
CA PRO A 82 -0.87 1.86 -2.58
C PRO A 82 -1.26 2.33 -1.18
N LEU A 83 -2.05 3.42 -1.10
CA LEU A 83 -2.57 3.94 0.16
C LEU A 83 -4.09 3.83 0.19
N PRO A 84 -4.71 3.44 1.33
CA PRO A 84 -6.16 3.30 1.46
C PRO A 84 -6.89 4.65 1.48
N SER A 85 -6.15 5.76 1.56
CA SER A 85 -6.68 7.12 1.57
C SER A 85 -5.80 8.08 0.80
N TYR A 86 -6.38 9.21 0.41
CA TYR A 86 -5.65 10.27 -0.27
C TYR A 86 -4.68 10.98 0.69
N PRO A 87 -3.36 10.97 0.43
CA PRO A 87 -2.40 11.67 1.26
C PRO A 87 -2.57 13.19 1.09
N ARG A 88 -2.92 13.88 2.18
CA ARG A 88 -3.18 15.33 2.14
C ARG A 88 -1.91 16.18 1.99
N ASN A 89 -0.77 15.66 2.43
CA ASN A 89 0.52 16.33 2.37
C ASN A 89 1.62 15.29 2.19
N ILE A 90 2.59 15.58 1.32
CA ILE A 90 3.73 14.71 1.05
C ILE A 90 4.98 15.57 1.19
N THR A 91 5.81 15.23 2.16
CA THR A 91 7.06 15.95 2.47
C THR A 91 8.17 14.96 2.72
N MET A 92 9.42 15.40 2.59
CA MET A 92 10.57 14.60 2.99
C MET A 92 10.47 14.27 4.49
N GLY A 93 10.62 13.00 4.82
CA GLY A 93 10.70 12.54 6.21
C GLY A 93 12.04 12.90 6.85
N ASP A 94 12.06 13.01 8.18
CA ASP A 94 13.27 13.22 8.96
C ASP A 94 13.81 11.88 9.48
N LEU A 95 15.07 11.57 9.14
CA LEU A 95 15.76 10.37 9.62
C LEU A 95 15.78 10.29 11.15
N GLU A 96 15.83 11.42 11.83
CA GLU A 96 15.84 11.47 13.29
C GLU A 96 14.56 10.90 13.90
N SER A 97 13.44 10.93 13.16
CA SER A 97 12.19 10.29 13.59
C SER A 97 12.35 8.78 13.79
N PHE A 98 13.13 8.12 12.93
CA PHE A 98 13.43 6.69 13.06
C PHE A 98 14.39 6.41 14.21
N ASN A 99 15.44 7.23 14.38
CA ASN A 99 16.39 7.09 15.49
C ASN A 99 15.68 7.19 16.84
N GLN A 100 14.82 8.21 17.01
CA GLN A 100 14.07 8.42 18.24
C GLN A 100 13.07 7.29 18.49
N THR A 101 12.37 6.83 17.46
CA THR A 101 11.42 5.71 17.59
C THR A 101 12.14 4.42 17.98
N GLN A 102 13.30 4.12 17.38
CA GLN A 102 14.13 2.98 17.74
C GLN A 102 14.57 3.05 19.21
N ASN A 103 15.08 4.19 19.67
CA ASN A 103 15.48 4.38 21.07
C ASN A 103 14.32 4.11 22.04
N LEU A 104 13.10 4.55 21.70
CA LEU A 104 11.91 4.30 22.52
C LEU A 104 11.54 2.82 22.57
N ILE A 105 11.59 2.13 21.41
CA ILE A 105 11.37 0.69 21.32
C ILE A 105 12.42 -0.04 22.15
N GLU A 106 13.71 0.24 21.99
CA GLU A 106 14.80 -0.40 22.74
C GLU A 106 14.66 -0.19 24.26
N LEU A 107 14.18 0.98 24.67
CA LEU A 107 13.99 1.31 26.08
C LEU A 107 12.75 0.63 26.69
N HIS A 108 11.74 0.26 25.90
CA HIS A 108 10.43 -0.17 26.41
C HIS A 108 9.92 -1.53 25.89
N ALA A 109 10.54 -2.12 24.88
CA ALA A 109 10.01 -3.31 24.21
C ALA A 109 10.37 -4.62 24.95
N PRO A 110 9.38 -5.49 25.25
CA PRO A 110 9.65 -6.87 25.63
C PRO A 110 10.11 -7.71 24.43
N THR A 111 10.96 -8.71 24.69
CA THR A 111 11.52 -9.63 23.69
C THR A 111 10.49 -10.61 23.12
N THR A 112 9.57 -10.17 22.26
CA THR A 112 8.79 -11.06 21.38
C THR A 112 8.35 -10.34 20.10
N SER A 113 8.79 -10.82 18.94
CA SER A 113 8.40 -10.36 17.61
C SER A 113 7.26 -11.22 17.03
N ARG A 114 6.26 -10.60 16.39
CA ARG A 114 5.21 -11.31 15.61
C ARG A 114 4.77 -10.54 14.34
N TYR A 115 4.75 -11.31 13.24
CA TYR A 115 3.79 -11.39 12.11
C TYR A 115 3.76 -10.42 10.91
N GLY A 116 3.41 -10.99 9.74
CA GLY A 116 2.75 -10.36 8.56
C GLY A 116 2.58 -11.33 7.35
N GLU A 117 1.38 -11.45 6.77
CA GLU A 117 0.99 -12.27 5.57
C GLU A 117 0.16 -11.41 4.57
N ASP A 118 0.23 -11.68 3.25
CA ASP A 118 -0.25 -10.87 2.10
C ASP A 118 -1.52 -11.37 1.36
N VAL A 119 -2.31 -10.48 0.71
CA VAL A 119 -3.41 -10.77 -0.26
C VAL A 119 -3.74 -9.57 -1.21
N PRO A 120 -4.11 -9.74 -2.52
CA PRO A 120 -4.11 -8.66 -3.55
C PRO A 120 -5.47 -8.21 -4.16
N GLY A 121 -5.46 -7.08 -4.90
CA GLY A 121 -6.41 -6.78 -6.00
C GLY A 121 -6.57 -5.30 -6.46
N SER A 122 -6.33 -5.01 -7.76
CA SER A 122 -7.17 -4.35 -8.80
C SER A 122 -7.94 -2.97 -8.53
N PRO A 123 -8.39 -2.16 -9.54
CA PRO A 123 -7.74 -0.89 -9.98
C PRO A 123 -8.57 0.25 -10.73
N GLY A 124 -8.18 1.56 -10.75
CA GLY A 124 -7.33 2.38 -11.72
C GLY A 124 -7.66 3.79 -12.46
N ILE A 125 -6.81 4.39 -13.27
CA ILE A 125 -6.23 5.67 -12.81
C ILE A 125 -6.79 7.04 -13.29
N ASN A 126 -6.63 8.07 -12.42
CA ASN A 126 -6.77 9.54 -12.51
C ASN A 126 -5.57 10.21 -11.80
N ILE A 127 -4.82 11.13 -12.42
CA ILE A 127 -3.57 11.72 -11.84
C ILE A 127 -3.88 12.97 -11.02
N THR A 128 -3.37 13.11 -9.79
CA THR A 128 -3.72 14.22 -8.87
C THR A 128 -2.53 15.03 -8.32
N PHE A 129 -1.30 14.54 -8.42
CA PHE A 129 -0.11 15.27 -7.95
C PHE A 129 1.16 14.75 -8.65
N GLN A 130 2.14 15.63 -8.89
CA GLN A 130 3.46 15.24 -9.39
C GLN A 130 4.53 16.25 -8.96
N GLU A 131 5.58 15.79 -8.27
CA GLU A 131 6.69 16.63 -7.80
C GLU A 131 7.98 15.81 -7.61
N LYS A 132 9.15 16.46 -7.69
CA LYS A 132 10.44 15.83 -7.35
C LYS A 132 10.80 16.08 -5.90
N ILE A 133 10.92 15.01 -5.10
CA ILE A 133 11.31 15.07 -3.69
C ILE A 133 12.57 14.23 -3.49
N GLY A 134 13.70 14.90 -3.21
CA GLY A 134 15.00 14.24 -3.12
C GLY A 134 15.44 13.63 -4.46
N ALA A 135 15.82 12.35 -4.43
CA ALA A 135 16.18 11.59 -5.63
C ALA A 135 14.96 11.09 -6.43
N HIS A 136 13.76 11.15 -5.86
CA HIS A 136 12.56 10.53 -6.41
C HIS A 136 11.65 11.53 -7.11
N ASN A 137 11.08 11.13 -8.25
CA ASN A 137 9.95 11.82 -8.87
C ASN A 137 8.67 11.17 -8.36
N ILE A 138 7.96 11.85 -7.46
CA ILE A 138 6.74 11.38 -6.83
C ILE A 138 5.55 11.78 -7.70
N THR A 139 4.70 10.81 -8.04
CA THR A 139 3.43 11.04 -8.72
C THR A 139 2.32 10.39 -7.91
N VAL A 140 1.29 11.15 -7.53
CA VAL A 140 0.07 10.57 -6.93
C VAL A 140 -0.96 10.41 -8.02
N VAL A 141 -1.46 9.19 -8.07
CA VAL A 141 -2.43 8.73 -9.03
C VAL A 141 -3.57 8.10 -8.25
N GLU A 142 -4.74 8.72 -8.29
CA GLU A 142 -6.01 8.14 -7.86
C GLU A 142 -6.41 7.03 -8.83
N ALA A 143 -7.04 5.95 -8.38
CA ALA A 143 -7.16 4.71 -9.14
C ALA A 143 -8.55 4.04 -9.10
N ASN A 144 -9.44 4.42 -10.00
CA ASN A 144 -10.78 3.92 -10.44
C ASN A 144 -10.96 2.71 -11.48
N ASN A 145 -10.18 2.50 -12.57
CA ASN A 145 -10.04 1.39 -13.59
C ASN A 145 -8.60 0.81 -13.93
N ALA A 146 -8.38 -0.53 -13.92
CA ALA A 146 -7.14 -1.33 -14.24
C ALA A 146 -6.38 -0.93 -15.43
N GLN A 147 -7.11 -0.94 -16.53
CA GLN A 147 -6.53 -0.80 -17.83
C GLN A 147 -5.97 0.61 -17.94
N ALA A 148 -6.60 1.58 -17.27
CA ALA A 148 -6.06 2.93 -17.18
C ALA A 148 -4.79 2.99 -16.32
N PHE A 149 -4.68 2.21 -15.24
CA PHE A 149 -3.41 2.13 -14.48
C PHE A 149 -2.30 1.52 -15.32
N MET A 150 -2.56 0.34 -15.86
CA MET A 150 -1.62 -0.45 -16.65
C MET A 150 -1.17 0.36 -17.86
N GLY A 151 -2.09 0.99 -18.58
CA GLY A 151 -1.74 1.84 -19.73
C GLY A 151 -0.94 3.07 -19.33
N TRP A 152 -1.22 3.70 -18.19
CA TRP A 152 -0.37 4.78 -17.68
C TRP A 152 1.04 4.27 -17.33
N MET A 153 1.13 3.13 -16.66
CA MET A 153 2.38 2.49 -16.26
C MET A 153 3.21 2.07 -17.47
N GLU A 154 2.61 1.43 -18.47
CA GLU A 154 3.24 1.05 -19.73
C GLU A 154 3.79 2.27 -20.46
N ASN A 155 2.98 3.34 -20.61
CA ASN A 155 3.45 4.59 -21.22
C ASN A 155 4.63 5.20 -20.45
N PHE A 156 4.56 5.23 -19.11
CA PHE A 156 5.68 5.71 -18.28
C PHE A 156 6.93 4.86 -18.51
N LEU A 157 6.80 3.54 -18.46
CA LEU A 157 7.90 2.60 -18.67
C LEU A 157 8.53 2.75 -20.07
N GLU A 158 7.75 2.97 -21.13
CA GLU A 158 8.26 3.26 -22.48
C GLU A 158 9.15 4.52 -22.51
N THR A 159 8.85 5.54 -21.71
CA THR A 159 9.66 6.77 -21.66
C THR A 159 10.99 6.60 -20.93
N VAL A 160 11.08 5.64 -20.01
CA VAL A 160 12.27 5.43 -19.15
C VAL A 160 13.08 4.19 -19.53
N THR A 161 12.57 3.35 -20.42
CA THR A 161 13.29 2.18 -20.93
C THR A 161 14.31 2.61 -22.00
N PRO A 162 15.61 2.25 -21.88
CA PRO A 162 16.58 2.51 -22.93
C PRO A 162 16.14 1.84 -24.23
N GLN A 163 16.10 2.58 -25.34
CA GLN A 163 15.81 2.03 -26.66
C GLN A 163 16.89 0.99 -27.00
N VAL A 164 16.53 -0.29 -26.95
CA VAL A 164 17.37 -1.36 -27.49
C VAL A 164 17.25 -1.29 -29.01
N ASN A 165 18.16 -0.53 -29.63
CA ASN A 165 18.34 -0.63 -31.08
C ASN A 165 18.86 -2.05 -31.40
N PRO A 166 18.23 -2.78 -32.33
CA PRO A 166 18.73 -4.06 -32.81
C PRO A 166 20.08 -3.93 -33.51
#